data_AF-A0A8T4C1C7-F1
#
_entry.id   AF-A0A8T4C1C7-F1
#
_cell.length_a   1.000
_cell.length_b   1.000
_cell.length_c   1.000
_cell.angle_alpha   90.00
_cell.angle_beta   90.00
_cell.angle_gamma   90.00
#
_symmetry.space_group_name_H-M   'P 1'
#
loop_
_entity.id
_entity.type
_entity.pdbx_description
1 polymer ?
#
loop_
_entity_poly.entity_id
_entity_poly.type
_entity_poly.pdbx_seq_one_letter_code
_entity_poly.pdbx_strand_id
1 'polypeptide(L)'
;MNEKQKIKLNEKILKGLRLLGKGLVEHGILHRSKLKGVTHEQIFQNEYSDMERFRGEMFRIKDPDLRELTRALTNYACAFYKLIQREGVENYKRVLDDLDEIYEDLDEKYDGLGREEKELVEALKKYHIYFYRFLSKNGSENSQRVIEFLNKFFWEMDNKYYSELEGKSDDMKQLAEYLNEIKI
;
A
#
# COMPACT_ATOMS: atom_id res chain seq x y z
N MET A 1 -9.46 19.17 -13.42
CA MET A 1 -8.92 18.11 -14.31
C MET A 1 -10.02 17.64 -15.25
N ASN A 2 -9.75 17.47 -16.54
CA ASN A 2 -10.72 16.93 -17.50
C ASN A 2 -10.77 15.38 -17.46
N GLU A 3 -11.79 14.79 -18.08
CA GLU A 3 -12.02 13.34 -18.07
C GLU A 3 -10.84 12.53 -18.64
N LYS A 4 -10.27 12.96 -19.77
CA LYS A 4 -9.10 12.32 -20.37
C LYS A 4 -7.87 12.33 -19.46
N GLN A 5 -7.66 13.41 -18.72
CA GLN A 5 -6.59 13.52 -17.72
C GLN A 5 -6.87 12.61 -16.53
N LYS A 6 -8.13 12.48 -16.09
CA LYS A 6 -8.55 11.59 -15.01
C LYS A 6 -8.30 10.12 -15.36
N ILE A 7 -8.66 9.70 -16.57
CA ILE A 7 -8.42 8.33 -17.07
C ILE A 7 -6.92 8.00 -17.02
N LYS A 8 -6.08 8.86 -17.61
CA LYS A 8 -4.61 8.69 -17.57
C LYS A 8 -4.04 8.66 -16.16
N LEU A 9 -4.63 9.42 -15.24
CA LEU A 9 -4.21 9.41 -13.85
C LEU A 9 -4.58 8.09 -13.16
N ASN A 10 -5.79 7.59 -13.38
CA ASN A 10 -6.22 6.29 -12.87
C ASN A 10 -5.34 5.13 -13.39
N GLU A 11 -4.97 5.14 -14.67
CA GLU A 11 -4.01 4.18 -15.23
C GLU A 11 -2.66 4.20 -14.49
N LYS A 12 -2.15 5.40 -14.17
CA LYS A 12 -0.91 5.55 -13.39
C LYS A 12 -1.06 5.04 -11.96
N ILE A 13 -2.20 5.31 -11.32
CA ILE A 13 -2.50 4.83 -9.97
C ILE A 13 -2.53 3.30 -9.95
N LEU A 14 -3.26 2.69 -10.88
CA LEU A 14 -3.38 1.24 -11.01
C LEU A 14 -2.03 0.59 -11.26
N LYS A 15 -1.22 1.15 -12.18
CA LYS A 15 0.16 0.71 -12.40
C LYS A 15 1.00 0.77 -11.11
N GLY A 16 0.85 1.83 -10.31
CA GLY A 16 1.51 1.96 -9.02
C GLY A 16 1.10 0.87 -8.03
N LEU A 17 -0.20 0.58 -7.93
CA LEU A 17 -0.74 -0.49 -7.08
C LEU A 17 -0.23 -1.88 -7.51
N ARG A 18 -0.17 -2.15 -8.82
CA ARG A 18 0.41 -3.40 -9.34
C ARG A 18 1.88 -3.55 -8.96
N LEU A 19 2.67 -2.47 -9.07
CA LEU A 19 4.08 -2.47 -8.67
C LEU A 19 4.24 -2.68 -7.16
N LEU A 20 3.38 -2.05 -6.36
CA LEU A 20 3.35 -2.25 -4.91
C LEU A 20 3.04 -3.72 -4.58
N GLY A 21 1.95 -4.28 -5.10
CA GLY A 21 1.58 -5.67 -4.83
C GLY A 21 2.65 -6.67 -5.30
N LYS A 22 3.30 -6.40 -6.43
CA LYS A 22 4.47 -7.17 -6.88
C LYS A 22 5.63 -7.07 -5.89
N GLY A 23 5.94 -5.87 -5.39
CA GLY A 23 6.97 -5.64 -4.39
C GLY A 23 6.69 -6.36 -3.06
N LEU A 24 5.45 -6.28 -2.59
CA LEU A 24 4.97 -6.99 -1.38
C LEU A 24 5.23 -8.49 -1.47
N VAL A 25 5.05 -9.12 -2.63
CA VAL A 25 5.30 -10.57 -2.78
C VAL A 25 6.75 -10.89 -3.08
N GLU A 26 7.31 -10.31 -4.14
CA GLU A 26 8.63 -10.72 -4.62
C GLU A 26 9.73 -10.34 -3.65
N HIS A 27 9.68 -9.12 -3.11
CA HIS A 27 10.65 -8.64 -2.14
C HIS A 27 10.19 -8.91 -0.71
N GLY A 28 8.93 -8.60 -0.40
CA GLY A 28 8.36 -8.71 0.94
C GLY A 28 8.19 -10.15 1.44
N ILE A 29 7.98 -11.14 0.55
CA ILE A 29 7.77 -12.54 0.97
C ILE A 29 8.86 -13.45 0.42
N LEU A 30 8.97 -13.57 -0.90
CA LEU A 30 9.81 -14.59 -1.55
C LEU A 30 11.31 -14.36 -1.35
N HIS A 31 11.77 -13.13 -1.51
CA HIS A 31 13.19 -12.80 -1.31
C HIS A 31 13.58 -12.94 0.17
N ARG A 32 12.74 -12.45 1.09
CA ARG A 32 13.03 -12.44 2.53
C ARG A 32 12.95 -13.79 3.18
N SER A 33 12.01 -14.65 2.78
CA SER A 33 11.95 -16.03 3.26
C SER A 33 13.26 -16.75 2.97
N LYS A 34 13.79 -16.58 1.75
CA LYS A 34 15.09 -17.09 1.33
C LYS A 34 16.24 -16.48 2.11
N LEU A 35 16.25 -15.15 2.28
CA LEU A 35 17.32 -14.44 2.98
C LEU A 35 17.41 -14.84 4.47
N LYS A 36 16.26 -14.99 5.13
CA LYS A 36 16.15 -15.27 6.57
C LYS A 36 16.06 -16.77 6.89
N GLY A 37 15.92 -17.64 5.89
CA GLY A 37 15.82 -19.09 6.07
C GLY A 37 14.55 -19.53 6.80
N VAL A 38 13.45 -18.81 6.60
CA VAL A 38 12.14 -19.03 7.25
C VAL A 38 11.04 -19.29 6.22
N THR A 39 9.89 -19.79 6.64
CA THR A 39 8.78 -20.09 5.73
C THR A 39 8.10 -18.82 5.23
N HIS A 40 7.39 -18.89 4.10
CA HIS A 40 6.55 -17.78 3.63
C HIS A 40 5.52 -17.37 4.68
N GLU A 41 4.90 -18.35 5.35
CA GLU A 41 3.92 -18.12 6.42
C GLU A 41 4.52 -17.29 7.58
N GLN A 42 5.74 -17.61 8.01
CA GLN A 42 6.42 -16.82 9.05
C GLN A 42 6.68 -15.38 8.59
N ILE A 43 7.06 -15.17 7.33
CA ILE A 43 7.22 -13.82 6.78
C ILE A 43 5.88 -13.08 6.72
N PHE A 44 4.80 -13.72 6.25
CA PHE A 44 3.45 -13.13 6.25
C PHE A 44 3.05 -12.64 7.65
N GLN A 45 3.23 -13.47 8.67
CA GLN A 45 2.88 -13.10 10.05
C GLN A 45 3.71 -11.93 10.56
N ASN A 46 5.01 -11.89 10.26
CA ASN A 46 5.88 -10.78 10.63
C ASN A 46 5.48 -9.49 9.93
N GLU A 47 5.34 -9.51 8.60
CA GLU A 47 4.95 -8.34 7.80
C GLU A 47 3.56 -7.82 8.22
N TYR A 48 2.60 -8.73 8.45
CA TYR A 48 1.27 -8.36 8.93
C TYR A 48 1.32 -7.72 10.33
N SER A 49 2.09 -8.32 11.24
CA SER A 49 2.29 -7.79 12.60
C SER A 49 2.93 -6.39 12.55
N ASP A 50 3.94 -6.20 11.73
CA ASP A 50 4.62 -4.92 11.54
C ASP A 50 3.66 -3.85 11.02
N MET A 51 2.82 -4.18 10.05
CA MET A 51 1.79 -3.27 9.54
C MET A 51 0.69 -2.94 10.58
N GLU A 52 0.30 -3.88 11.46
CA GLU A 52 -0.59 -3.61 12.59
C GLU A 52 0.08 -2.67 13.61
N ARG A 53 1.33 -2.93 13.98
CA ARG A 53 2.11 -2.07 14.89
C ARG A 53 2.25 -0.67 14.30
N PHE A 54 2.56 -0.55 13.01
CA PHE A 54 2.67 0.73 12.32
C PHE A 54 1.34 1.50 12.29
N ARG A 55 0.21 0.81 12.06
CA ARG A 55 -1.13 1.43 12.15
C ARG A 55 -1.39 2.07 13.51
N GLY A 56 -0.88 1.47 14.58
CA GLY A 56 -0.94 2.03 15.93
C GLY A 56 -0.22 3.38 16.08
N GLU A 57 0.81 3.65 15.26
CA GLU A 57 1.67 4.83 15.35
C GLU A 57 1.33 5.92 14.31
N MET A 58 0.42 5.66 13.37
CA MET A 58 0.07 6.59 12.27
C MET A 58 -0.42 7.96 12.74
N PHE A 59 -0.94 8.09 13.96
CA PHE A 59 -1.35 9.39 14.53
C PHE A 59 -0.19 10.39 14.62
N ARG A 60 1.07 9.91 14.57
CA ARG A 60 2.29 10.73 14.56
C ARG A 60 2.61 11.36 13.21
N ILE A 61 2.00 10.88 12.12
CA ILE A 61 2.07 11.54 10.82
C ILE A 61 1.24 12.82 10.90
N LYS A 62 1.91 13.97 10.83
CA LYS A 62 1.33 15.29 11.13
C LYS A 62 0.34 15.75 10.07
N ASP A 63 0.66 15.52 8.80
CA ASP A 63 -0.25 15.86 7.71
C ASP A 63 -1.44 14.88 7.71
N PRO A 64 -2.68 15.35 7.95
CA PRO A 64 -3.83 14.47 8.07
C PRO A 64 -4.19 13.77 6.75
N ASP A 65 -3.97 14.40 5.61
CA ASP A 65 -4.30 13.81 4.31
C ASP A 65 -3.26 12.75 3.92
N LEU A 66 -1.98 13.02 4.18
CA LEU A 66 -0.92 12.03 4.01
C LEU A 66 -1.08 10.85 4.98
N ARG A 67 -1.49 11.12 6.23
CA ARG A 67 -1.77 10.09 7.22
C ARG A 67 -2.89 9.15 6.76
N GLU A 68 -4.01 9.69 6.28
CA GLU A 68 -5.12 8.85 5.81
C GLU A 68 -4.79 8.12 4.51
N LEU A 69 -4.02 8.74 3.61
CA LEU A 69 -3.50 8.06 2.42
C LEU A 69 -2.57 6.90 2.78
N THR A 70 -1.65 7.11 3.72
CA THR A 70 -0.74 6.08 4.24
C THR A 70 -1.55 4.95 4.88
N ARG A 71 -2.54 5.29 5.72
CA ARG A 71 -3.45 4.33 6.35
C ARG A 71 -4.18 3.47 5.32
N ALA A 72 -4.72 4.09 4.28
CA ALA A 72 -5.43 3.37 3.22
C ALA A 72 -4.51 2.42 2.45
N LEU A 73 -3.28 2.84 2.15
CA LEU A 73 -2.32 1.98 1.47
C LEU A 73 -1.84 0.82 2.35
N THR A 74 -1.61 1.05 3.64
CA THR A 74 -1.30 -0.03 4.59
C THR A 74 -2.46 -1.01 4.70
N ASN A 75 -3.71 -0.54 4.78
CA ASN A 75 -4.88 -1.42 4.77
C ASN A 75 -4.97 -2.24 3.47
N TYR A 76 -4.66 -1.63 2.33
CA TYR A 76 -4.58 -2.33 1.05
C TYR A 76 -3.53 -3.43 1.11
N ALA A 77 -2.31 -3.14 1.57
CA ALA A 77 -1.23 -4.12 1.70
C ALA A 77 -1.62 -5.28 2.63
N CYS A 78 -2.27 -4.99 3.76
CA CYS A 78 -2.77 -6.03 4.67
C CYS A 78 -3.85 -6.90 4.04
N ALA A 79 -4.85 -6.30 3.38
CA ALA A 79 -5.91 -7.04 2.70
C ALA A 79 -5.34 -7.89 1.55
N PHE A 80 -4.39 -7.33 0.79
CA PHE A 80 -3.70 -8.03 -0.27
C PHE A 80 -2.92 -9.24 0.28
N TYR A 81 -2.17 -9.08 1.38
CA TYR A 81 -1.48 -10.21 2.01
C TYR A 81 -2.44 -11.31 2.48
N LYS A 82 -3.59 -10.96 3.09
CA LYS A 82 -4.60 -11.97 3.46
C LYS A 82 -5.09 -12.74 2.24
N LEU A 83 -5.36 -12.04 1.14
CA LEU A 83 -5.79 -12.66 -0.10
C LEU A 83 -4.71 -13.58 -0.67
N ILE A 84 -3.45 -13.13 -0.76
CA ILE A 84 -2.34 -13.97 -1.21
C ILE A 84 -2.13 -15.19 -0.28
N GLN A 85 -2.24 -15.00 1.03
CA GLN A 85 -2.11 -16.10 2.00
C GLN A 85 -3.19 -17.16 1.78
N ARG A 86 -4.43 -16.75 1.49
CA ARG A 86 -5.55 -17.66 1.17
C ARG A 86 -5.36 -18.37 -0.17
N GLU A 87 -4.96 -17.64 -1.20
CA GLU A 87 -4.83 -18.15 -2.57
C GLU A 87 -3.54 -18.95 -2.79
N GLY A 88 -2.52 -18.77 -1.96
CA GLY A 88 -1.16 -19.28 -2.18
C GLY A 88 -0.25 -18.24 -2.82
N VAL A 89 0.98 -18.12 -2.30
CA VAL A 89 1.93 -17.07 -2.72
C VAL A 89 2.31 -17.16 -4.19
N GLU A 90 2.31 -18.36 -4.76
CA GLU A 90 2.55 -18.63 -6.19
C GLU A 90 1.49 -18.03 -7.11
N ASN A 91 0.28 -17.78 -6.58
CA ASN A 91 -0.87 -17.27 -7.35
C ASN A 91 -0.94 -15.74 -7.37
N TYR A 92 0.03 -15.03 -6.79
CA TYR A 92 -0.02 -13.58 -6.69
C TYR A 92 -0.14 -12.85 -8.02
N LYS A 93 0.42 -13.39 -9.11
CA LYS A 93 0.31 -12.76 -10.43
C LYS A 93 -1.15 -12.73 -10.91
N ARG A 94 -1.89 -13.82 -10.72
CA ARG A 94 -3.32 -13.86 -11.01
C ARG A 94 -4.08 -12.86 -10.17
N VAL A 95 -3.80 -12.80 -8.87
CA VAL A 95 -4.44 -11.81 -7.97
C VAL A 95 -4.14 -10.36 -8.40
N LEU A 96 -2.95 -10.09 -8.94
CA LEU A 96 -2.61 -8.78 -9.52
C LEU A 96 -3.27 -8.51 -10.86
N ASP A 97 -3.62 -9.55 -11.63
CA ASP A 97 -4.40 -9.39 -12.86
C ASP A 97 -5.87 -9.10 -12.52
N ASP A 98 -6.43 -9.81 -11.54
CA ASP A 98 -7.79 -9.58 -11.01
C ASP A 98 -7.95 -8.17 -10.39
N LEU A 99 -6.84 -7.54 -9.95
CA LEU A 99 -6.84 -6.20 -9.38
C LEU A 99 -7.35 -5.13 -10.37
N ASP A 100 -7.04 -5.27 -11.66
CA ASP A 100 -7.46 -4.31 -12.68
C ASP A 100 -8.98 -4.31 -12.80
N GLU A 101 -9.57 -5.51 -12.88
CA GLU A 101 -11.01 -5.70 -12.92
C GLU A 101 -11.72 -5.21 -11.65
N ILE A 102 -11.09 -5.36 -10.49
CA ILE A 102 -11.60 -4.84 -9.22
C ILE A 102 -11.54 -3.31 -9.20
N TYR A 103 -10.48 -2.72 -9.74
CA TYR A 103 -10.27 -1.28 -9.73
C TYR A 103 -11.19 -0.55 -10.71
N GLU A 104 -11.44 -1.14 -11.88
CA GLU A 104 -12.36 -0.58 -12.88
C GLU A 104 -13.81 -0.56 -12.37
N ASP A 105 -14.21 -1.59 -11.62
CA ASP A 105 -15.59 -1.76 -11.12
C ASP A 105 -15.72 -1.54 -9.61
N LEU A 106 -14.91 -0.63 -9.03
CA LEU A 106 -14.91 -0.38 -7.57
C LEU A 106 -16.33 -0.15 -7.02
N ASP A 107 -17.21 0.52 -7.77
CA ASP A 107 -18.54 0.90 -7.31
C ASP A 107 -19.61 -0.21 -7.47
N GLU A 108 -19.34 -1.28 -8.23
CA GLU A 108 -20.35 -2.27 -8.62
C GLU A 108 -20.07 -3.69 -8.08
N LYS A 109 -18.80 -4.10 -7.91
CA LYS A 109 -18.42 -5.47 -7.52
C LYS A 109 -18.40 -5.70 -6.02
N TYR A 110 -19.56 -5.78 -5.37
CA TYR A 110 -19.65 -6.24 -3.97
C TYR A 110 -20.32 -7.60 -3.80
N ASP A 111 -21.28 -7.91 -4.67
CA ASP A 111 -22.03 -9.15 -4.59
C ASP A 111 -21.21 -10.31 -5.14
N GLY A 112 -21.20 -11.44 -4.42
CA GLY A 112 -20.42 -12.63 -4.79
C GLY A 112 -18.95 -12.64 -4.35
N LEU A 113 -18.39 -11.52 -3.90
CA LEU A 113 -17.02 -11.47 -3.39
C LEU A 113 -16.89 -12.14 -2.01
N GLY A 114 -15.76 -12.85 -1.84
CA GLY A 114 -15.29 -13.35 -0.56
C GLY A 114 -14.92 -12.22 0.41
N ARG A 115 -14.60 -12.59 1.65
CA ARG A 115 -14.31 -11.62 2.72
C ARG A 115 -13.05 -10.80 2.40
N GLU A 116 -11.97 -11.47 2.01
CA GLU A 116 -10.67 -10.83 1.76
C GLU A 116 -10.72 -9.89 0.56
N GLU A 117 -11.47 -10.25 -0.49
CA GLU A 117 -11.68 -9.40 -1.66
C GLU A 117 -12.49 -8.15 -1.30
N LYS A 118 -13.53 -8.28 -0.46
CA LYS A 118 -14.28 -7.13 0.05
C LYS A 118 -13.39 -6.20 0.87
N GLU A 119 -12.53 -6.75 1.74
CA GLU A 119 -11.55 -5.96 2.48
C GLU A 119 -10.57 -5.22 1.54
N LEU A 120 -10.13 -5.87 0.46
CA LEU A 120 -9.26 -5.27 -0.56
C LEU A 120 -9.96 -4.13 -1.31
N VAL A 121 -11.21 -4.35 -1.76
CA VAL A 121 -12.02 -3.34 -2.48
C VAL A 121 -12.25 -2.12 -1.59
N GLU A 122 -12.61 -2.31 -0.32
CA GLU A 122 -12.79 -1.22 0.64
C GLU A 122 -11.50 -0.42 0.85
N ALA A 123 -10.36 -1.09 0.93
CA ALA A 123 -9.06 -0.43 1.05
C ALA A 123 -8.71 0.36 -0.22
N LEU A 124 -8.98 -0.20 -1.40
CA LEU A 124 -8.78 0.47 -2.69
C LEU A 124 -9.66 1.72 -2.84
N LYS A 125 -10.93 1.65 -2.47
CA LYS A 125 -11.83 2.80 -2.45
C LYS A 125 -11.28 3.93 -1.59
N LYS A 126 -10.87 3.60 -0.36
CA LYS A 126 -10.29 4.58 0.57
C LYS A 126 -9.00 5.18 -0.01
N TYR A 127 -8.12 4.34 -0.56
CA TYR A 127 -6.88 4.81 -1.18
C TYR A 127 -7.18 5.76 -2.34
N HIS A 128 -8.13 5.41 -3.22
CA HIS A 128 -8.56 6.28 -4.33
C HIS A 128 -9.06 7.63 -3.81
N ILE A 129 -9.98 7.63 -2.84
CA ILE A 129 -10.53 8.85 -2.23
C ILE A 129 -9.42 9.73 -1.64
N TYR A 130 -8.54 9.16 -0.81
CA TYR A 130 -7.49 9.93 -0.14
C TYR A 130 -6.39 10.37 -1.08
N PHE A 131 -6.09 9.61 -2.14
CA PHE A 131 -5.16 10.03 -3.18
C PHE A 131 -5.68 11.29 -3.88
N TYR A 132 -6.93 11.29 -4.31
CA TYR A 132 -7.55 12.45 -4.98
C TYR A 132 -7.68 13.65 -4.05
N ARG A 133 -7.95 13.43 -2.77
CA ARG A 133 -7.96 14.49 -1.75
C ARG A 133 -6.56 15.09 -1.55
N PHE A 134 -5.54 14.26 -1.41
CA PHE A 134 -4.14 14.69 -1.28
C PHE A 134 -3.66 15.43 -2.54
N LEU A 135 -4.00 14.93 -3.72
CA LEU A 135 -3.73 15.60 -4.99
C LEU A 135 -4.40 16.97 -5.07
N SER A 136 -5.68 17.06 -4.71
CA SER A 136 -6.43 18.32 -4.76
C SER A 136 -5.82 19.38 -3.84
N LYS A 137 -5.36 18.99 -2.65
CA LYS A 137 -4.63 19.86 -1.71
C LYS A 137 -3.31 20.39 -2.27
N ASN A 138 -2.63 19.62 -3.11
CA ASN A 138 -1.32 19.96 -3.67
C ASN A 138 -1.39 20.49 -5.13
N GLY A 139 -2.59 20.79 -5.63
CA GLY A 139 -2.84 21.24 -7.00
C GLY A 139 -3.00 20.06 -7.97
N SER A 140 -4.19 19.90 -8.54
CA SER A 140 -4.53 18.76 -9.42
C SER A 140 -3.68 18.69 -10.69
N GLU A 141 -3.18 19.82 -11.14
CA GLU A 141 -2.23 19.98 -12.23
C GLU A 141 -0.84 19.39 -11.91
N ASN A 142 -0.51 19.23 -10.62
CA ASN A 142 0.76 18.69 -10.14
C ASN A 142 0.73 17.17 -9.93
N SER A 143 -0.20 16.45 -10.57
CA SER A 143 -0.36 14.99 -10.42
C SER A 143 0.94 14.20 -10.56
N GLN A 144 1.83 14.60 -11.49
CA GLN A 144 3.13 13.95 -11.67
C GLN A 144 4.04 14.13 -10.44
N ARG A 145 4.14 15.36 -9.91
CA ARG A 145 4.92 15.66 -8.71
C ARG A 145 4.37 14.93 -7.48
N VAL A 146 3.05 14.86 -7.35
CA VAL A 146 2.39 14.10 -6.27
C VAL A 146 2.74 12.62 -6.36
N ILE A 147 2.69 12.02 -7.56
CA ILE A 147 3.06 10.61 -7.76
C ILE A 147 4.54 10.38 -7.42
N GLU A 148 5.43 11.26 -7.88
CA GLU A 148 6.87 11.17 -7.59
C GLU A 148 7.15 11.27 -6.08
N PHE A 149 6.49 12.21 -5.40
CA PHE A 149 6.57 12.33 -3.95
C PHE A 149 6.10 11.04 -3.26
N LEU A 150 4.95 10.48 -3.64
CA LEU A 150 4.42 9.27 -3.02
C LEU A 150 5.34 8.07 -3.25
N ASN A 151 5.88 7.91 -4.46
CA ASN A 151 6.87 6.87 -4.76
C ASN A 151 8.10 7.01 -3.86
N LYS A 152 8.63 8.23 -3.71
CA LYS A 152 9.74 8.49 -2.79
C LYS A 152 9.34 8.20 -1.35
N PHE A 153 8.19 8.69 -0.90
CA PHE A 153 7.70 8.54 0.46
C PHE A 153 7.62 7.07 0.89
N PHE A 154 7.03 6.21 0.05
CA PHE A 154 6.91 4.79 0.34
C PHE A 154 8.23 4.03 0.19
N TRP A 155 9.10 4.44 -0.73
CA TRP A 155 10.45 3.90 -0.81
C TRP A 155 11.26 4.21 0.46
N GLU A 156 11.21 5.45 0.93
CA GLU A 156 11.87 5.89 2.17
C GLU A 156 11.30 5.14 3.40
N MET A 157 9.99 4.90 3.44
CA MET A 157 9.34 4.12 4.49
C MET A 157 9.92 2.69 4.56
N ASP A 158 9.96 2.00 3.42
CA ASP A 158 10.49 0.65 3.31
C ASP A 158 11.99 0.60 3.64
N ASN A 159 12.77 1.48 3.01
CA ASN A 159 14.21 1.57 3.19
C ASN A 159 14.57 1.86 4.65
N LYS A 160 13.95 2.86 5.28
CA LYS A 160 14.23 3.23 6.67
C LYS A 160 13.91 2.08 7.62
N TYR A 161 12.77 1.42 7.43
CA TYR A 161 12.38 0.33 8.29
C TYR A 161 13.40 -0.82 8.22
N TYR A 162 13.69 -1.30 7.01
CA TYR A 162 14.49 -2.52 6.84
C TYR A 162 16.00 -2.34 6.94
N SER A 163 16.52 -1.13 6.69
CA SER A 163 17.96 -0.87 6.83
C SER A 163 18.35 -0.46 8.26
N GLU A 164 17.45 0.16 9.01
CA GLU A 164 17.82 0.81 10.28
C GLU A 164 16.95 0.44 11.47
N LEU A 165 15.65 0.16 11.29
CA LEU A 165 14.71 0.11 12.42
C LEU A 165 14.23 -1.30 12.77
N GLU A 166 14.19 -2.23 11.82
CA GLU A 166 13.65 -3.58 11.99
C GLU A 166 14.16 -4.25 13.27
N GLY A 167 13.23 -4.70 14.12
CA GLY A 167 13.52 -5.42 15.37
C GLY A 167 13.79 -4.54 16.60
N LYS A 168 13.80 -3.20 16.48
CA LYS A 168 13.86 -2.29 17.63
C LYS A 168 12.49 -2.18 18.31
N SER A 169 12.47 -1.93 19.63
CA SER A 169 11.21 -1.81 20.40
C SER A 169 10.31 -0.65 19.93
N ASP A 170 10.92 0.43 19.47
CA ASP A 170 10.27 1.68 19.07
C ASP A 170 10.36 1.89 17.54
N ASP A 171 10.56 0.82 16.77
CA ASP A 171 10.74 0.86 15.31
C ASP A 171 9.61 1.61 14.59
N MET A 172 8.35 1.26 14.86
CA MET A 172 7.18 1.85 14.19
C MET A 172 6.94 3.30 14.58
N LYS A 173 7.22 3.64 15.84
CA LYS A 173 7.16 5.03 16.32
C LYS A 173 8.20 5.88 15.59
N GLN A 174 9.45 5.43 15.55
CA GLN A 174 10.54 6.12 14.87
C GLN A 174 10.26 6.26 13.37
N LEU A 175 9.71 5.21 12.76
CA LEU A 175 9.30 5.24 11.36
C LEU A 175 8.24 6.32 11.12
N ALA A 176 7.14 6.33 11.89
CA ALA A 176 6.07 7.31 11.74
C ALA A 176 6.55 8.75 11.96
N GLU A 177 7.50 8.96 12.87
CA GLU A 177 8.12 10.26 13.10
C GLU A 177 9.02 10.69 11.92
N TYR A 178 9.86 9.79 11.42
CA TYR A 178 10.73 9.99 10.25
C TYR A 178 9.95 10.41 9.00
N LEU A 179 8.78 9.81 8.75
CA LEU A 179 7.95 10.12 7.58
C LEU A 179 7.53 11.61 7.51
N ASN A 180 7.55 12.35 8.62
CA ASN A 180 7.28 13.79 8.62
C ASN A 180 8.41 14.64 8.01
N GLU A 181 9.61 14.07 7.90
CA GLU A 181 10.81 14.73 7.36
C GLU A 181 10.81 14.74 5.83
N ILE A 182 10.10 13.81 5.20
CA ILE A 182 9.98 13.68 3.75
C ILE A 182 9.07 14.79 3.22
N LYS A 183 9.56 15.57 2.24
CA LYS A 183 8.85 16.73 1.69
C LYS A 183 8.38 16.50 0.26
N ILE A 184 7.21 17.08 -0.06
CA ILE A 184 6.59 17.16 -1.39
C ILE A 184 7.04 18.38 -2.17
#